data_AF-A0A0G1T7Y1-F1
#
_entry.id   AF-A0A0G1T7Y1-F1
#
_cell.length_a   1.000
_cell.length_b   1.000
_cell.length_c   1.000
_cell.angle_alpha   90.00
_cell.angle_beta   90.00
_cell.angle_gamma   90.00
#
_symmetry.space_group_name_H-M   'P 1'
#
loop_
_entity.id
_entity.type
_entity.pdbx_description
1 polymer ?
#
loop_
_entity_poly.entity_id
_entity_poly.type
_entity_poly.pdbx_seq_one_letter_code
_entity_poly.pdbx_strand_id
1 'polypeptide(L)'
;MYMTNLLTAFELLLQAGKLQEAKKMLGALASRDLTPKEKAEARILQTRLHIKLTNAINQAYIDTLDASIEQLKTLQAKGRAFFEKVKLAKTRAELAK
;
A
#
# COMPACT_ATOMS: atom_id res chain seq x y z
N MET A 1 -29.73 0.44 22.26
CA MET A 1 -29.91 0.29 20.79
C MET A 1 -28.93 1.14 19.96
N TYR A 2 -28.48 2.31 20.44
CA TYR A 2 -27.51 3.15 19.71
C TYR A 2 -26.10 2.55 19.56
N MET A 3 -25.64 1.71 20.48
CA MET A 3 -24.26 1.18 20.48
C MET A 3 -24.04 0.08 19.44
N THR A 4 -25.01 -0.83 19.27
CA THR A 4 -25.02 -1.86 18.23
C THR A 4 -24.90 -1.22 16.85
N ASN A 5 -25.57 -0.08 16.63
CA ASN A 5 -25.52 0.66 15.38
C ASN A 5 -24.10 1.21 15.06
N LEU A 6 -23.34 1.59 16.09
CA LEU A 6 -21.99 2.13 15.91
C LEU A 6 -20.96 1.04 15.56
N LEU A 7 -21.05 -0.13 16.20
CA LEU A 7 -20.22 -1.29 15.86
C LEU A 7 -20.56 -1.83 14.47
N THR A 8 -21.84 -1.87 14.11
CA THR A 8 -22.27 -2.23 12.74
C THR A 8 -21.75 -1.22 11.72
N ALA A 9 -21.83 0.09 12.00
CA ALA A 9 -21.27 1.11 11.12
C ALA A 9 -19.75 0.95 10.95
N PHE A 10 -19.04 0.62 12.03
CA PHE A 10 -17.59 0.38 11.96
C PHE A 10 -17.27 -0.82 11.08
N GLU A 11 -18.02 -1.92 11.22
CA GLU A 11 -17.87 -3.08 10.37
C GLU A 11 -18.15 -2.78 8.89
N LEU A 12 -19.21 -2.03 8.59
CA LEU A 12 -19.54 -1.63 7.22
C LEU A 12 -18.42 -0.78 6.58
N LEU A 13 -17.78 0.11 7.34
CA LEU A 13 -16.63 0.88 6.85
C LEU A 13 -15.42 -0.03 6.52
N LEU A 14 -15.18 -1.07 7.33
CA LEU A 14 -14.12 -2.05 7.06
C LEU A 14 -14.39 -2.91 5.83
N GLN A 15 -15.65 -3.28 5.61
CA GLN A 15 -16.09 -4.00 4.41
C GLN A 15 -15.96 -3.13 3.16
N ALA A 16 -16.33 -1.85 3.26
CA ALA A 16 -16.22 -0.88 2.17
C ALA A 16 -14.78 -0.38 1.91
N GLY A 17 -13.78 -0.82 2.69
CA GLY A 17 -12.39 -0.38 2.54
C GLY A 17 -12.13 1.08 2.94
N LYS A 18 -13.08 1.73 3.63
CA LYS A 18 -12.98 3.12 4.12
C LYS A 18 -12.14 3.20 5.40
N LEU A 19 -10.84 2.89 5.29
CA LEU A 19 -9.96 2.66 6.44
C LEU A 19 -9.72 3.92 7.30
N GLN A 20 -9.75 5.11 6.71
CA GLN A 20 -9.54 6.36 7.46
C GLN A 20 -10.76 6.72 8.30
N GLU A 21 -11.96 6.56 7.75
CA GLU A 21 -13.23 6.73 8.45
C GLU A 21 -13.38 5.68 9.54
N ALA A 22 -12.99 4.43 9.25
CA ALA A 22 -12.96 3.35 10.22
C ALA A 22 -12.00 3.65 11.39
N LYS A 23 -10.81 4.23 11.11
CA LYS A 23 -9.87 4.69 12.13
C LYS A 23 -10.44 5.82 13.00
N LYS A 24 -11.12 6.81 12.40
CA LYS A 24 -11.78 7.89 13.15
C LYS A 24 -12.86 7.33 14.08
N MET A 25 -13.63 6.36 13.59
CA MET A 25 -14.69 5.70 14.37
C MET A 25 -14.14 4.93 15.58
N LEU A 26 -12.93 4.37 15.48
CA LEU A 26 -12.25 3.74 16.62
C LEU A 26 -11.99 4.73 17.76
N GLY A 27 -11.57 5.96 17.44
CA GLY A 27 -11.37 7.03 18.43
C GLY A 27 -12.67 7.41 19.16
N ALA A 28 -13.80 7.37 18.44
CA ALA A 28 -15.12 7.61 19.01
C ALA A 28 -15.65 6.44 19.86
N LEU A 29 -15.21 5.20 19.58
CA LEU A 29 -15.50 4.01 20.40
C LEU A 29 -14.68 3.99 21.70
N ALA A 30 -13.43 4.46 21.64
CA ALA A 30 -12.51 4.47 22.79
C ALA A 30 -12.93 5.45 23.90
N SER A 31 -13.68 6.49 23.57
CA SER A 31 -14.17 7.51 24.51
C SER A 31 -15.51 7.16 25.16
N ARG A 32 -16.06 5.96 24.94
CA ARG A 32 -17.35 5.53 25.49
C ARG A 32 -17.20 4.40 26.49
N ASP A 33 -18.11 4.39 27.46
CA ASP A 33 -18.30 3.23 28.34
C ASP A 33 -18.97 2.10 27.56
N LEU A 34 -18.20 1.02 27.39
CA LEU A 34 -18.63 -0.19 26.67
C LEU A 34 -18.88 -1.31 27.68
N THR A 35 -19.93 -2.08 27.43
CA THR A 35 -20.12 -3.36 28.14
C THR A 35 -18.97 -4.32 27.81
N PRO A 36 -18.71 -5.35 28.63
CA PRO A 36 -17.67 -6.34 28.33
C PRO A 36 -17.81 -6.99 26.94
N LYS A 37 -19.06 -7.24 26.50
CA LYS A 37 -19.35 -7.80 25.18
C LYS A 37 -18.98 -6.85 24.05
N GLU A 38 -19.43 -5.59 24.14
CA GLU A 38 -19.13 -4.56 23.14
C GLU A 38 -17.63 -4.26 23.07
N LYS A 39 -16.94 -4.32 24.22
CA LYS A 39 -15.48 -4.19 24.28
C LYS A 39 -14.76 -5.33 23.55
N ALA A 40 -15.26 -6.56 23.66
CA ALA A 40 -14.73 -7.69 22.91
C ALA A 40 -14.96 -7.52 21.39
N GLU A 41 -16.16 -7.12 20.98
CA GLU A 41 -16.49 -6.85 19.58
C GLU A 41 -15.65 -5.71 19.00
N ALA A 42 -15.50 -4.60 19.73
CA ALA A 42 -14.66 -3.47 19.33
C ALA A 42 -13.19 -3.89 19.14
N ARG A 43 -12.65 -4.74 20.02
CA ARG A 43 -11.28 -5.27 19.89
C ARG A 43 -11.11 -6.14 18.65
N ILE A 44 -12.08 -6.98 18.31
CA ILE A 44 -12.05 -7.79 17.09
C ILE A 44 -12.01 -6.88 15.86
N LEU A 45 -12.88 -5.86 15.82
CA LEU A 45 -12.91 -4.90 14.71
C LEU A 45 -11.63 -4.06 14.64
N GLN A 46 -11.03 -3.69 15.78
CA GLN A 46 -9.73 -3.03 15.85
C GLN A 46 -8.62 -3.87 15.22
N THR A 47 -8.54 -5.17 15.55
CA THR A 47 -7.57 -6.09 14.96
C THR A 47 -7.77 -6.20 13.45
N ARG A 48 -9.03 -6.32 12.99
CA ARG A 48 -9.35 -6.35 11.56
C ARG A 48 -8.92 -5.07 10.84
N LEU A 49 -9.12 -3.91 11.45
CA LEU A 49 -8.63 -2.63 10.93
C LEU A 49 -7.11 -2.63 10.82
N HIS A 50 -6.40 -3.07 11.87
CA HIS A 50 -4.94 -3.10 11.89
C HIS A 50 -4.38 -3.98 10.77
N ILE A 51 -4.92 -5.19 10.59
CA ILE A 51 -4.54 -6.10 9.50
C ILE A 51 -4.75 -5.42 8.13
N LYS A 52 -5.91 -4.80 7.91
CA LYS A 52 -6.20 -4.10 6.64
C LYS A 52 -5.25 -2.95 6.38
N LEU A 53 -4.91 -2.16 7.40
CA LEU A 53 -3.95 -1.05 7.29
C LEU A 53 -2.54 -1.56 6.97
N THR A 54 -2.07 -2.58 7.68
CA THR A 54 -0.75 -3.19 7.43
C THR A 54 -0.67 -3.75 6.01
N ASN A 55 -1.71 -4.44 5.54
CA ASN A 55 -1.75 -4.95 4.18
C ASN A 55 -1.74 -3.82 3.14
N ALA A 56 -2.47 -2.73 3.37
CA ALA A 56 -2.45 -1.57 2.48
C ALA A 56 -1.07 -0.90 2.40
N ILE A 57 -0.37 -0.80 3.53
CA ILE A 57 1.01 -0.28 3.57
C ILE A 57 1.96 -1.20 2.81
N ASN A 58 1.87 -2.51 3.04
CA ASN A 58 2.71 -3.49 2.35
C ASN A 58 2.47 -3.45 0.83
N GLN A 59 1.21 -3.33 0.41
CA GLN A 59 0.89 -3.21 -1.01
C GLN A 59 1.49 -1.95 -1.63
N ALA A 60 1.33 -0.79 -0.99
CA ALA A 60 1.92 0.46 -1.49
C ALA A 60 3.45 0.40 -1.59
N TYR A 61 4.10 -0.31 -0.66
CA TYR A 61 5.54 -0.56 -0.70
C TYR A 61 5.92 -1.47 -1.88
N ILE A 62 5.18 -2.55 -2.11
CA ILE A 62 5.38 -3.44 -3.27
C ILE A 62 5.21 -2.68 -4.58
N ASP A 63 4.15 -1.88 -4.72
CA ASP A 63 3.90 -1.08 -5.92
C ASP A 63 5.06 -0.12 -6.23
N THR A 64 5.68 0.44 -5.18
CA THR A 64 6.85 1.32 -5.31
C THR A 64 8.10 0.56 -5.76
N LEU A 65 8.31 -0.65 -5.23
CA LEU A 65 9.41 -1.52 -5.64
C LEU A 65 9.26 -1.94 -7.10
N ASP A 66 8.06 -2.33 -7.52
CA ASP A 66 7.77 -2.71 -8.90
C ASP A 66 8.04 -1.54 -9.86
N ALA A 67 7.57 -0.34 -9.51
CA ALA A 67 7.87 0.87 -10.30
C ALA A 67 9.39 1.13 -10.42
N SER A 68 10.13 0.91 -9.34
CA SER A 68 11.60 1.08 -9.31
C SER A 68 12.30 0.01 -10.17
N ILE A 69 11.83 -1.23 -10.14
CA ILE A 69 12.34 -2.33 -10.97
C ILE A 69 12.15 -2.00 -12.45
N GLU A 70 10.99 -1.48 -12.85
CA GLU A 70 10.74 -1.09 -14.25
C GLU A 70 11.62 0.07 -14.72
N GLN A 71 11.89 1.04 -13.83
CA GLN A 71 12.86 2.11 -14.11
C GLN A 71 14.29 1.56 -14.32
N LEU A 72 14.72 0.60 -13.48
CA LEU A 72 16.04 -0.03 -13.61
C LEU A 72 16.16 -0.84 -14.90
N LYS A 73 15.13 -1.60 -15.28
CA LYS A 73 15.09 -2.31 -16.58
C LYS A 73 15.23 -1.35 -17.75
N THR A 74 14.51 -0.22 -17.70
CA THR A 74 14.59 0.83 -18.73
C THR A 74 15.99 1.43 -18.82
N LEU A 75 16.61 1.73 -17.66
CA LEU A 75 17.97 2.25 -17.61
C LEU A 75 18.98 1.25 -18.18
N GLN A 76 18.85 -0.04 -17.83
CA GLN A 76 19.70 -1.11 -18.36
C GLN A 76 19.59 -1.21 -19.89
N ALA A 77 18.37 -1.15 -20.44
CA ALA A 77 18.15 -1.16 -21.89
C ALA A 77 18.80 0.04 -22.59
N LYS A 78 18.64 1.25 -22.03
CA LYS A 78 19.30 2.47 -22.54
C LYS A 78 20.81 2.36 -22.49
N GLY A 79 21.36 1.83 -21.39
CA GLY A 79 22.79 1.60 -21.23
C GLY A 79 23.34 0.65 -22.31
N ARG A 80 22.68 -0.48 -22.55
CA ARG A 80 23.05 -1.41 -23.64
C ARG A 80 23.04 -0.73 -25.00
N ALA A 81 21.99 0.03 -25.32
CA ALA A 81 21.89 0.75 -26.59
C ALA A 81 23.00 1.80 -26.76
N PHE A 82 23.37 2.48 -25.68
CA PHE A 82 24.48 3.44 -25.67
C PHE A 82 25.83 2.73 -25.93
N PHE A 83 26.11 1.64 -25.21
CA PHE A 83 27.34 0.87 -25.40
C PHE A 83 27.48 0.35 -26.84
N GLU A 84 26.40 -0.18 -27.42
CA GLU A 84 26.39 -0.62 -28.82
C GLU A 84 26.67 0.54 -29.78
N LYS A 85 26.06 1.72 -29.57
CA LYS A 85 26.35 2.90 -30.40
C LYS A 85 27.81 3.33 -30.31
N VAL A 86 28.39 3.35 -29.10
CA VAL A 86 29.80 3.70 -28.89
C VAL A 86 30.72 2.68 -29.57
N LYS A 87 30.41 1.38 -29.45
CA LYS A 87 31.17 0.31 -30.10
C LYS A 87 31.15 0.47 -31.62
N LEU A 88 29.97 0.66 -32.21
CA LEU A 88 29.81 0.89 -33.65
C LEU A 88 30.57 2.14 -34.13
N ALA A 89 30.54 3.23 -33.36
CA ALA A 89 31.27 4.44 -33.68
C ALA A 89 32.80 4.21 -33.70
N LYS A 90 33.34 3.47 -32.72
CA LYS A 90 34.75 3.09 -32.69
C LYS A 90 35.13 2.22 -33.89
N THR A 91 34.35 1.18 -34.19
CA THR A 91 34.61 0.30 -35.35
C THR A 91 34.60 1.08 -36.66
N ARG A 92 33.67 2.04 -36.83
CA ARG A 92 33.64 2.91 -38.02
C ARG A 92 34.87 3.81 -38.12
N ALA A 93 35.34 4.37 -37.00
CA ALA A 93 36.54 5.20 -36.98
C ALA A 93 37.82 4.40 -37.29
N GLU A 94 37.89 3.15 -36.86
CA GLU A 94 39.00 2.24 -37.18
C GLU A 94 39.02 1.83 -38.65
N LEU A 95 37.85 1.57 -39.27
CA LEU A 95 37.72 1.24 -40.69
C LEU A 95 37.99 2.42 -41.64
N ALA A 96 37.89 3.66 -41.15
CA ALA A 96 38.15 4.87 -41.93
C ALA A 96 39.63 5.33 -41.88
N LYS A 97 40.49 4.62 -41.15
CA LYS A 97 41.94 4.78 -41.15
C LYS A 97 42.60 3.78 -42.10
#